data_AF-A0A8H3H1C9-F1
#
_entry.id   AF-A0A8H3H1C9-F1
#
_cell.length_a   1.000
_cell.length_b   1.000
_cell.length_c   1.000
_cell.angle_alpha   90.00
_cell.angle_beta   90.00
_cell.angle_gamma   90.00
#
_symmetry.space_group_name_H-M   'P 1'
#
loop_
_entity.id
_entity.type
_entity.pdbx_description
1 polymer ?
#
loop_
_entity_poly.entity_id
_entity_poly.type
_entity_poly.pdbx_seq_one_letter_code
_entity_poly.pdbx_strand_id
1 'polypeptide(L)'
;MCADSDEYFIGTEVPGVEPIPDGAFKGNEWNPTGGFKDKDYKIRKQAARFRVYAFDKDSKPLGEIKSKDYSLTWKVHVANKKAAWVVHGSKYEKTKSDLRNAGVQGWPGEPGKWPYDYTSERSDLIIDSGEQVIEGENAQPIALQGVFQGSTKSGTQVQLGELRTDDQGRLLVLASDGHSFSIHGDKDLNSDFDNVDWVDNMCDGSVRVTVKSKSNPELNIPVKNRATIITAPPRFASGTHCPTTLYELIEDIYEQHYSDEYDVGEIVYYRDIYPLFKRAYLMSWTNKYANRGHGPARISRFETRDMWDPQASNDARVRVMNDRIRLYVIDGDEKNKETRETQANDEFMPRLAGDDAAGNAEPGNPNTWASLTRLQYDRLKKWSTGDFTTGKQEEPYKSFDVIPLDKQPDALTRSALEWSIGAALYPGIEVHWIVQLPEMYHPKERYRYADTVKPGDLTKGLCLPWQSDFNMCHTDWWPSVRPDDVVTEDYFQKMQAENPPEQLARKLTKRSPWAQGLDPRKDKGNSDMVDKWTKLGFVARQKYEAQPDQLEILIERERDPNFPRS
;
A
#
# COMPACT_ATOMS: atom_id res chain seq x y z
N MET A 1 6.42 7.20 1.90
CA MET A 1 5.23 7.55 2.70
C MET A 1 5.35 8.97 3.21
N CYS A 2 4.26 9.74 3.16
CA CYS A 2 4.22 11.13 3.64
C CYS A 2 4.47 11.21 5.16
N ALA A 3 5.23 12.20 5.62
CA ALA A 3 5.60 12.31 7.04
C ALA A 3 6.18 13.69 7.42
N ASP A 4 5.87 14.20 8.62
CA ASP A 4 6.16 15.57 9.07
C ASP A 4 7.54 15.77 9.72
N SER A 5 8.33 14.71 9.90
CA SER A 5 9.72 14.81 10.36
C SER A 5 10.69 15.15 9.22
N ASP A 6 11.79 15.80 9.58
CA ASP A 6 12.96 15.97 8.70
C ASP A 6 13.84 14.72 8.66
N GLU A 7 13.56 13.73 9.50
CA GLU A 7 14.20 12.42 9.50
C GLU A 7 13.48 11.44 8.55
N TYR A 8 14.25 10.52 7.95
CA TYR A 8 13.72 9.50 7.05
C TYR A 8 14.42 8.16 7.22
N PHE A 9 13.76 7.07 6.85
CA PHE A 9 14.35 5.74 6.78
C PHE A 9 14.10 5.14 5.39
N ILE A 10 14.89 4.16 5.00
CA ILE A 10 14.71 3.46 3.72
C ILE A 10 13.67 2.37 3.94
N GLY A 11 12.66 2.29 3.08
CA GLY A 11 11.70 1.19 3.11
C GLY A 11 12.38 -0.19 2.98
N THR A 12 11.72 -1.23 3.45
CA THR A 12 12.26 -2.60 3.34
C THR A 12 12.55 -2.98 1.88
N GLU A 13 13.75 -3.48 1.65
CA GLU A 13 14.19 -4.06 0.37
C GLU A 13 14.15 -5.60 0.41
N VAL A 14 13.67 -6.18 1.52
CA VAL A 14 13.61 -7.62 1.75
C VAL A 14 12.15 -8.06 1.86
N PRO A 15 11.70 -8.98 0.98
CA PRO A 15 10.35 -9.54 1.07
C PRO A 15 10.05 -10.19 2.43
N GLY A 16 8.85 -9.98 2.94
CA GLY A 16 8.36 -10.50 4.20
C GLY A 16 8.88 -9.79 5.45
N VAL A 17 9.81 -8.84 5.32
CA VAL A 17 10.35 -8.06 6.45
C VAL A 17 9.49 -6.83 6.69
N GLU A 18 9.01 -6.68 7.92
CA GLU A 18 8.25 -5.51 8.34
C GLU A 18 9.06 -4.22 8.17
N PRO A 19 8.48 -3.14 7.62
CA PRO A 19 9.19 -1.86 7.46
C PRO A 19 9.27 -1.08 8.78
N ILE A 20 9.76 -1.71 9.87
CA ILE A 20 10.04 -1.03 11.14
C ILE A 20 11.43 -0.40 11.05
N PRO A 21 11.57 0.93 11.25
CA PRO A 21 12.87 1.57 11.24
C PRO A 21 13.73 1.09 12.42
N ASP A 22 14.92 0.61 12.13
CA ASP A 22 15.98 0.34 13.13
C ASP A 22 16.89 1.56 13.35
N GLY A 23 16.69 2.61 12.56
CA GLY A 23 17.26 3.94 12.68
C GLY A 23 16.67 4.86 11.61
N ALA A 24 17.20 6.07 11.53
CA ALA A 24 16.78 7.06 10.55
C ALA A 24 17.93 7.99 10.16
N PHE A 25 17.87 8.53 8.95
CA PHE A 25 18.74 9.57 8.46
C PHE A 25 18.20 10.95 8.78
N LYS A 26 19.08 11.88 9.18
CA LYS A 26 18.84 13.32 9.14
C LYS A 26 19.85 13.94 8.18
N GLY A 27 19.40 14.40 7.02
CA GLY A 27 20.35 14.70 5.95
C GLY A 27 21.04 13.40 5.49
N ASN A 28 22.36 13.36 5.57
CA ASN A 28 23.16 12.16 5.28
C ASN A 28 23.68 11.45 6.55
N GLU A 29 23.31 11.95 7.74
CA GLU A 29 23.76 11.40 9.02
C GLU A 29 22.81 10.30 9.49
N TRP A 30 23.36 9.13 9.83
CA TRP A 30 22.58 8.01 10.37
C TRP A 30 22.44 8.10 11.89
N ASN A 31 21.20 8.06 12.37
CA ASN A 31 20.84 7.94 13.77
C ASN A 31 20.32 6.51 14.03
N PRO A 32 20.98 5.69 14.88
CA PRO A 32 20.55 4.33 15.19
C PRO A 32 19.34 4.26 16.14
N THR A 33 18.72 5.40 16.46
CA THR A 33 17.46 5.43 17.19
C THR A 33 16.35 5.01 16.25
N GLY A 34 15.91 3.75 16.34
CA GLY A 34 14.79 3.21 15.56
C GLY A 34 13.43 3.82 15.92
N GLY A 35 12.36 3.25 15.37
CA GLY A 35 10.99 3.74 15.56
C GLY A 35 10.48 4.60 14.40
N PHE A 36 9.16 4.73 14.31
CA PHE A 36 8.45 5.44 13.24
C PHE A 36 8.47 6.96 13.42
N LYS A 37 8.68 7.44 14.64
CA LYS A 37 8.69 8.85 14.99
C LYS A 37 10.02 9.28 15.58
N ASP A 38 10.33 10.56 15.41
CA ASP A 38 11.47 11.19 16.07
C ASP A 38 11.17 11.56 17.53
N LYS A 39 12.15 12.15 18.20
CA LYS A 39 12.07 12.56 19.61
C LYS A 39 10.95 13.58 19.92
N ASP A 40 10.47 14.30 18.90
CA ASP A 40 9.41 15.30 19.01
C ASP A 40 8.05 14.73 18.54
N TYR A 41 7.95 13.40 18.39
CA TYR A 41 6.76 12.68 17.92
C TYR A 41 6.30 13.08 16.51
N LYS A 42 7.21 13.55 15.66
CA LYS A 42 6.95 13.69 14.22
C LYS A 42 7.25 12.39 13.50
N ILE A 43 6.45 12.05 12.51
CA ILE A 43 6.58 10.81 11.74
C ILE A 43 7.75 10.92 10.78
N ARG A 44 8.61 9.91 10.77
CA ARG A 44 9.74 9.77 9.85
C ARG A 44 9.27 9.35 8.48
N LYS A 45 9.85 9.97 7.44
CA LYS A 45 9.51 9.63 6.05
C LYS A 45 10.06 8.25 5.70
N GLN A 46 9.25 7.42 5.04
CA GLN A 46 9.74 6.20 4.40
C GLN A 46 10.14 6.53 2.96
N ALA A 47 11.44 6.49 2.68
CA ALA A 47 12.04 6.73 1.37
C ALA A 47 12.05 5.46 0.51
N ALA A 48 11.84 5.61 -0.80
CA ALA A 48 12.06 4.56 -1.78
C ALA A 48 13.47 4.68 -2.36
N ARG A 49 14.25 3.60 -2.30
CA ARG A 49 15.58 3.52 -2.90
C ARG A 49 15.53 2.82 -4.25
N PHE A 50 16.04 3.47 -5.28
CA PHE A 50 16.12 2.93 -6.64
C PHE A 50 17.55 2.50 -6.96
N ARG A 51 17.65 1.33 -7.59
CA ARG A 51 18.91 0.67 -7.95
C ARG A 51 18.90 0.35 -9.44
N VAL A 52 20.09 0.25 -10.02
CA VAL A 52 20.27 -0.14 -11.42
C VAL A 52 20.93 -1.50 -11.47
N TYR A 53 20.37 -2.45 -12.21
CA TYR A 53 20.96 -3.77 -12.40
C TYR A 53 21.34 -3.99 -13.86
N ALA A 54 22.54 -4.53 -14.08
CA ALA A 54 22.92 -5.07 -15.39
C ALA A 54 22.41 -6.50 -15.53
N PHE A 55 22.04 -6.85 -16.76
CA PHE A 55 21.60 -8.18 -17.14
C PHE A 55 22.38 -8.65 -18.37
N ASP A 56 22.62 -9.94 -18.47
CA ASP A 56 23.14 -10.54 -19.69
C ASP A 56 22.04 -10.69 -20.77
N LYS A 57 22.42 -11.26 -21.91
CA LYS A 57 21.52 -11.52 -23.04
C LYS A 57 20.37 -12.49 -22.72
N ASP A 58 20.54 -13.32 -21.68
CA ASP A 58 19.59 -14.32 -21.24
C ASP A 58 18.74 -13.81 -20.05
N SER A 59 18.79 -12.49 -19.79
CA SER A 59 18.11 -11.80 -18.69
C SER A 59 18.51 -12.27 -17.29
N LYS A 60 19.72 -12.81 -17.12
CA LYS A 60 20.27 -13.09 -15.80
C LYS A 60 20.98 -11.85 -15.24
N PRO A 61 20.76 -11.48 -13.97
CA PRO A 61 21.41 -10.33 -13.38
C PRO A 61 22.92 -10.57 -13.22
N LEU A 62 23.71 -9.59 -13.65
CA LEU A 62 25.17 -9.56 -13.55
C LEU A 62 25.66 -8.83 -12.30
N GLY A 63 24.81 -7.98 -11.72
CA GLY A 63 25.17 -7.15 -10.57
C GLY A 63 24.49 -5.79 -10.58
N GLU A 64 24.52 -5.14 -9.43
CA GLU A 64 24.12 -3.75 -9.27
C GLU A 64 25.19 -2.81 -9.88
N ILE A 65 24.73 -1.83 -10.65
CA ILE A 65 25.52 -0.73 -11.20
C ILE A 65 25.56 0.42 -10.20
N LYS A 66 26.76 0.88 -9.85
CA LYS A 66 27.00 1.88 -8.81
C LYS A 66 27.89 3.01 -9.31
N SER A 67 27.86 4.13 -8.59
CA SER A 67 28.64 5.34 -8.85
C SER A 67 30.16 5.11 -8.93
N LYS A 68 30.70 4.06 -8.29
CA LYS A 68 32.14 3.74 -8.33
C LYS A 68 32.66 3.65 -9.77
N ASP A 69 31.99 2.88 -10.61
CA ASP A 69 32.44 2.54 -11.97
C ASP A 69 31.61 3.23 -13.07
N TYR A 70 30.45 3.81 -12.70
CA TYR A 70 29.49 4.41 -13.62
C TYR A 70 29.04 5.79 -13.15
N SER A 71 28.63 6.65 -14.09
CA SER A 71 27.82 7.83 -13.81
C SER A 71 26.35 7.45 -13.90
N LEU A 72 25.58 7.79 -12.86
CA LEU A 72 24.14 7.58 -12.79
C LEU A 72 23.45 8.94 -12.74
N THR A 73 22.78 9.31 -13.83
CA THR A 73 21.99 10.55 -13.91
C THR A 73 20.52 10.17 -13.87
N TRP A 74 19.86 10.46 -12.75
CA TRP A 74 18.47 10.13 -12.51
C TRP A 74 17.55 11.27 -12.96
N LYS A 75 16.40 10.89 -13.53
CA LYS A 75 15.34 11.80 -13.98
C LYS A 75 14.03 11.38 -13.34
N VAL A 76 13.40 12.27 -12.59
CA VAL A 76 12.15 12.00 -11.88
C VAL A 76 11.12 13.06 -12.24
N HIS A 77 9.91 12.62 -12.58
CA HIS A 77 8.78 13.50 -12.90
C HIS A 77 7.54 12.99 -12.19
N VAL A 78 7.03 13.75 -11.23
CA VAL A 78 5.82 13.44 -10.45
C VAL A 78 4.78 14.54 -10.61
N ALA A 79 3.50 14.17 -10.46
CA ALA A 79 2.41 15.13 -10.44
C ALA A 79 1.31 14.70 -9.46
N ASN A 80 0.56 15.68 -8.96
CA ASN A 80 -0.74 15.49 -8.32
C ASN A 80 -1.82 16.01 -9.26
N LYS A 81 -2.72 15.13 -9.71
CA LYS A 81 -3.83 15.44 -10.60
C LYS A 81 -5.20 15.31 -9.93
N LYS A 82 -5.26 15.12 -8.61
CA LYS A 82 -6.51 14.84 -7.89
C LYS A 82 -7.56 15.92 -8.09
N ALA A 83 -7.19 17.20 -8.01
CA ALA A 83 -8.12 18.32 -8.15
C ALA A 83 -8.64 18.48 -9.60
N ALA A 84 -7.87 18.01 -10.58
CA ALA A 84 -8.17 18.07 -12.01
C ALA A 84 -9.02 16.90 -12.52
N TRP A 85 -9.26 15.87 -11.70
CA TRP A 85 -9.95 14.65 -12.10
C TRP A 85 -11.49 14.77 -12.00
N VAL A 86 -12.19 13.66 -12.16
CA VAL A 86 -13.63 13.52 -11.89
C VAL A 86 -13.90 13.29 -10.41
N VAL A 87 -15.14 13.53 -10.00
CA VAL A 87 -15.67 13.20 -8.67
C VAL A 87 -15.56 11.70 -8.41
N HIS A 88 -15.57 11.33 -7.13
CA HIS A 88 -15.41 9.95 -6.71
C HIS A 88 -16.50 9.01 -7.29
N GLY A 89 -16.07 7.82 -7.71
CA GLY A 89 -16.94 6.73 -8.17
C GLY A 89 -16.25 5.37 -8.11
N SER A 90 -17.04 4.29 -7.96
CA SER A 90 -16.52 2.93 -7.99
C SER A 90 -16.01 2.54 -9.39
N LYS A 91 -15.30 1.41 -9.46
CA LYS A 91 -14.95 0.77 -10.73
C LYS A 91 -16.17 0.35 -11.57
N TYR A 92 -17.36 0.30 -11.00
CA TYR A 92 -18.62 -0.03 -11.68
C TYR A 92 -19.34 1.21 -12.21
N GLU A 93 -18.99 2.40 -11.73
CA GLU A 93 -19.54 3.69 -12.16
C GLU A 93 -18.66 4.37 -13.22
N LYS A 94 -18.14 3.62 -14.19
CA LYS A 94 -17.17 4.10 -15.21
C LYS A 94 -17.67 5.27 -16.07
N THR A 95 -18.98 5.55 -16.04
CA THR A 95 -19.65 6.62 -16.79
C THR A 95 -19.75 7.93 -16.02
N LYS A 96 -19.38 7.98 -14.73
CA LYS A 96 -19.30 9.24 -13.97
C LYS A 96 -18.26 10.17 -14.61
N SER A 97 -18.73 11.32 -15.08
CA SER A 97 -17.91 12.32 -15.77
C SER A 97 -17.93 13.69 -15.08
N ASP A 98 -18.65 13.82 -13.97
CA ASP A 98 -18.70 15.08 -13.22
C ASP A 98 -17.31 15.45 -12.73
N LEU A 99 -16.87 16.66 -13.03
CA LEU A 99 -15.52 17.11 -12.73
C LEU A 99 -15.41 17.58 -11.28
N ARG A 100 -14.35 17.17 -10.57
CA ARG A 100 -13.91 17.91 -9.38
C ARG A 100 -13.58 19.33 -9.79
N ASN A 101 -13.85 20.34 -8.95
CA ASN A 101 -13.52 21.74 -9.26
C ASN A 101 -14.08 22.24 -10.61
N ALA A 102 -15.26 21.74 -11.04
CA ALA A 102 -15.87 22.13 -12.31
C ALA A 102 -16.04 23.66 -12.45
N GLY A 103 -16.38 24.34 -11.35
CA GLY A 103 -16.52 25.80 -11.30
C GLY A 103 -15.20 26.58 -11.35
N VAL A 104 -14.05 25.91 -11.17
CA VAL A 104 -12.72 26.53 -11.20
C VAL A 104 -12.10 26.47 -12.60
N GLN A 105 -12.22 25.31 -13.24
CA GLN A 105 -11.79 25.10 -14.62
C GLN A 105 -12.63 23.96 -15.21
N GLY A 106 -13.51 24.27 -16.15
CA GLY A 106 -14.45 23.30 -16.74
C GLY A 106 -13.81 22.28 -17.69
N TRP A 107 -14.66 21.53 -18.40
CA TRP A 107 -14.24 20.57 -19.42
C TRP A 107 -13.78 21.32 -20.69
N PRO A 108 -12.58 21.03 -21.22
CA PRO A 108 -12.08 21.69 -22.43
C PRO A 108 -12.56 21.08 -23.76
N GLY A 109 -13.18 19.89 -23.75
CA GLY A 109 -13.53 19.12 -24.96
C GLY A 109 -15.03 18.94 -25.25
N GLU A 110 -15.37 18.06 -26.20
CA GLU A 110 -16.77 17.68 -26.50
C GLU A 110 -17.35 16.70 -25.46
N PRO A 111 -18.66 16.76 -25.16
CA PRO A 111 -19.33 15.80 -24.25
C PRO A 111 -19.22 14.34 -24.74
N GLY A 112 -18.94 13.40 -23.84
CA GLY A 112 -19.02 11.95 -24.13
C GLY A 112 -17.69 11.20 -24.35
N LYS A 113 -16.53 11.86 -24.15
CA LYS A 113 -15.22 11.19 -24.11
C LYS A 113 -14.78 10.87 -22.69
N TRP A 114 -13.98 9.81 -22.50
CA TRP A 114 -13.57 9.36 -21.18
C TRP A 114 -12.60 10.38 -20.53
N PRO A 115 -12.73 10.71 -19.23
CA PRO A 115 -11.97 11.78 -18.56
C PRO A 115 -10.43 11.66 -18.62
N TYR A 116 -9.92 10.44 -18.84
CA TYR A 116 -8.48 10.13 -18.86
C TYR A 116 -7.70 10.94 -19.90
N ASP A 117 -8.30 11.22 -21.04
CA ASP A 117 -7.61 11.82 -22.19
C ASP A 117 -7.30 13.31 -22.01
N TYR A 118 -8.01 14.01 -21.10
CA TYR A 118 -8.03 15.48 -21.05
C TYR A 118 -7.68 16.07 -19.67
N THR A 119 -7.35 15.25 -18.67
CA THR A 119 -6.98 15.77 -17.33
C THR A 119 -5.84 16.77 -17.39
N SER A 120 -4.87 16.54 -18.29
CA SER A 120 -3.71 17.41 -18.50
C SER A 120 -4.05 18.81 -18.97
N GLU A 121 -5.24 19.03 -19.54
CA GLU A 121 -5.69 20.33 -20.03
C GLU A 121 -6.26 21.21 -18.91
N ARG A 122 -6.54 20.63 -17.73
CA ARG A 122 -6.99 21.35 -16.54
C ARG A 122 -5.80 21.83 -15.69
N SER A 123 -4.85 22.51 -16.33
CA SER A 123 -3.54 22.84 -15.76
C SER A 123 -3.58 23.72 -14.50
N ASP A 124 -4.66 24.48 -14.27
CA ASP A 124 -4.79 25.29 -13.06
C ASP A 124 -4.99 24.44 -11.80
N LEU A 125 -5.37 23.18 -12.00
CA LEU A 125 -5.72 22.22 -10.95
C LEU A 125 -4.67 21.12 -10.79
N ILE A 126 -3.59 21.14 -11.58
CA ILE A 126 -2.54 20.13 -11.55
C ILE A 126 -1.30 20.71 -10.87
N ILE A 127 -0.75 19.97 -9.92
CA ILE A 127 0.58 20.27 -9.35
C ILE A 127 1.56 19.36 -10.07
N ASP A 128 2.40 19.93 -10.93
CA ASP A 128 3.39 19.19 -11.72
C ASP A 128 4.81 19.64 -11.33
N SER A 129 5.68 18.70 -10.97
CA SER A 129 7.08 19.00 -10.68
C SER A 129 7.94 19.30 -11.90
N GLY A 130 7.44 18.95 -13.10
CA GLY A 130 8.27 18.74 -14.28
C GLY A 130 9.30 17.62 -14.06
N GLU A 131 10.18 17.44 -15.04
CA GLU A 131 11.33 16.53 -14.91
C GLU A 131 12.44 17.20 -14.09
N GLN A 132 12.77 16.61 -12.95
CA GLN A 132 13.90 16.97 -12.11
C GLN A 132 15.06 15.98 -12.33
N VAL A 133 16.29 16.48 -12.29
CA VAL A 133 17.50 15.70 -12.58
C VAL A 133 18.44 15.73 -11.39
N ILE A 134 18.90 14.56 -10.94
CA ILE A 134 19.88 14.43 -9.85
C ILE A 134 20.97 13.43 -10.22
N GLU A 135 22.21 13.73 -9.85
CA GLU A 135 23.36 12.88 -10.11
C GLU A 135 24.46 13.05 -9.05
N GLY A 136 25.39 12.09 -9.01
CA GLY A 136 26.49 12.08 -8.04
C GLY A 136 26.16 11.33 -6.75
N GLU A 137 27.17 11.20 -5.89
CA GLU A 137 27.05 10.59 -4.56
C GLU A 137 26.68 11.67 -3.54
N ASN A 138 25.77 11.37 -2.61
CA ASN A 138 25.37 12.29 -1.53
C ASN A 138 25.01 13.70 -2.05
N ALA A 139 24.32 13.76 -3.19
CA ALA A 139 23.99 15.02 -3.85
C ALA A 139 23.09 15.88 -2.96
N GLN A 140 23.14 17.21 -3.19
CA GLN A 140 22.25 18.13 -2.50
C GLN A 140 20.79 17.80 -2.82
N PRO A 141 19.88 17.87 -1.84
CA PRO A 141 18.49 17.51 -2.07
C PRO A 141 17.83 18.41 -3.12
N ILE A 142 16.98 17.82 -3.97
CA ILE A 142 16.19 18.55 -4.97
C ILE A 142 14.71 18.40 -4.62
N ALA A 143 14.04 19.52 -4.40
CA ALA A 143 12.60 19.53 -4.15
C ALA A 143 11.83 19.14 -5.42
N LEU A 144 10.87 18.23 -5.28
CA LEU A 144 9.84 17.99 -6.28
C LEU A 144 8.68 18.92 -5.95
N GLN A 145 8.45 19.97 -6.74
CA GLN A 145 7.46 21.00 -6.42
C GLN A 145 6.76 21.53 -7.66
N GLY A 146 5.47 21.86 -7.52
CA GLY A 146 4.66 22.48 -8.57
C GLY A 146 3.87 23.66 -8.02
N VAL A 147 3.02 24.25 -8.87
CA VAL A 147 2.15 25.37 -8.51
C VAL A 147 0.69 24.99 -8.74
N PHE A 148 -0.13 25.10 -7.70
CA PHE A 148 -1.58 24.98 -7.79
C PHE A 148 -2.21 26.37 -7.98
N GLN A 149 -2.92 26.59 -9.08
CA GLN A 149 -3.55 27.89 -9.35
C GLN A 149 -4.93 28.02 -8.68
N GLY A 150 -5.73 26.94 -8.71
CA GLY A 150 -7.07 26.90 -8.14
C GLY A 150 -7.99 28.00 -8.66
N SER A 151 -9.00 28.37 -7.87
CA SER A 151 -9.90 29.49 -8.19
C SER A 151 -9.27 30.86 -8.03
N THR A 152 -8.25 30.99 -7.17
CA THR A 152 -7.61 32.29 -6.88
C THR A 152 -6.71 32.77 -7.99
N LYS A 153 -6.18 31.85 -8.82
CA LYS A 153 -5.20 32.12 -9.90
C LYS A 153 -3.94 32.84 -9.42
N SER A 154 -3.68 32.85 -8.11
CA SER A 154 -2.53 33.53 -7.51
C SER A 154 -1.29 32.64 -7.44
N GLY A 155 -1.44 31.34 -7.68
CA GLY A 155 -0.36 30.35 -7.65
C GLY A 155 0.09 30.04 -6.22
N THR A 156 -0.27 28.86 -5.73
CA THR A 156 0.21 28.31 -4.46
C THR A 156 1.29 27.28 -4.73
N GLN A 157 2.49 27.48 -4.19
CA GLN A 157 3.58 26.50 -4.33
C GLN A 157 3.29 25.28 -3.44
N VAL A 158 3.45 24.09 -4.02
CA VAL A 158 3.19 22.83 -3.32
C VAL A 158 4.37 21.89 -3.55
N GLN A 159 4.96 21.41 -2.46
CA GLN A 159 6.01 20.40 -2.51
C GLN A 159 5.37 19.02 -2.53
N LEU A 160 5.72 18.22 -3.54
CA LEU A 160 5.28 16.83 -3.75
C LEU A 160 6.28 15.80 -3.22
N GLY A 161 7.53 16.21 -2.96
CA GLY A 161 8.57 15.34 -2.40
C GLY A 161 9.96 15.92 -2.52
N GLU A 162 10.95 15.04 -2.43
CA GLU A 162 12.37 15.38 -2.48
C GLU A 162 13.20 14.23 -3.08
N LEU A 163 14.20 14.58 -3.90
CA LEU A 163 15.20 13.66 -4.44
C LEU A 163 16.50 13.78 -3.67
N ARG A 164 17.14 12.65 -3.41
CA ARG A 164 18.53 12.56 -2.90
C ARG A 164 19.28 11.44 -3.61
N THR A 165 20.59 11.40 -3.44
CA THR A 165 21.39 10.22 -3.77
C THR A 165 22.17 9.74 -2.56
N ASP A 166 22.36 8.42 -2.44
CA ASP A 166 23.24 7.84 -1.42
C ASP A 166 24.72 7.88 -1.84
N ASP A 167 25.59 7.34 -1.00
CA ASP A 167 27.04 7.23 -1.22
C ASP A 167 27.44 6.27 -2.35
N GLN A 168 26.49 5.57 -2.97
CA GLN A 168 26.69 4.69 -4.12
C GLN A 168 25.99 5.21 -5.38
N GLY A 169 25.49 6.45 -5.34
CA GLY A 169 24.77 7.11 -6.43
C GLY A 169 23.39 6.53 -6.70
N ARG A 170 22.83 5.74 -5.76
CA ARG A 170 21.44 5.28 -5.84
C ARG A 170 20.51 6.44 -5.57
N LEU A 171 19.38 6.47 -6.27
CA LEU A 171 18.36 7.47 -6.04
C LEU A 171 17.54 7.13 -4.79
N LEU A 172 17.27 8.13 -3.96
CA LEU A 172 16.26 8.11 -2.93
C LEU A 172 15.15 9.08 -3.33
N VAL A 173 13.91 8.63 -3.30
CA VAL A 173 12.73 9.51 -3.45
C VAL A 173 11.94 9.51 -2.15
N LEU A 174 11.82 10.70 -1.56
CA LEU A 174 11.07 10.95 -0.34
C LEU A 174 9.74 11.61 -0.70
N ALA A 175 8.66 11.15 -0.05
CA ALA A 175 7.37 11.82 -0.14
C ALA A 175 7.42 13.18 0.61
N SER A 176 6.41 14.01 0.40
CA SER A 176 6.25 15.28 1.11
C SER A 176 5.82 15.09 2.58
N ASP A 177 5.48 16.18 3.26
CA ASP A 177 5.14 16.19 4.68
C ASP A 177 3.74 15.65 5.02
N GLY A 178 2.91 15.35 4.01
CA GLY A 178 1.53 14.89 4.19
C GLY A 178 0.52 15.99 4.48
N HIS A 179 0.93 17.26 4.48
CA HIS A 179 0.05 18.40 4.70
C HIS A 179 -1.00 18.56 3.58
N SER A 180 -2.22 18.91 4.01
CA SER A 180 -3.34 19.22 3.14
C SER A 180 -4.01 20.50 3.62
N PHE A 181 -4.51 21.32 2.69
CA PHE A 181 -5.09 22.64 3.01
C PHE A 181 -6.05 23.13 1.93
N SER A 182 -6.95 24.04 2.30
CA SER A 182 -7.73 24.87 1.36
C SER A 182 -6.95 26.14 1.02
N ILE A 183 -6.90 26.54 -0.25
CA ILE A 183 -6.29 27.83 -0.65
C ILE A 183 -7.09 29.05 -0.15
N HIS A 184 -8.30 28.85 0.39
CA HIS A 184 -9.11 29.90 1.05
C HIS A 184 -8.95 29.91 2.58
N GLY A 185 -8.18 28.97 3.14
CA GLY A 185 -8.00 28.84 4.59
C GLY A 185 -9.16 28.15 5.31
N ASP A 186 -10.03 27.43 4.58
CA ASP A 186 -11.08 26.62 5.18
C ASP A 186 -10.49 25.53 6.08
N LYS A 187 -11.11 25.34 7.24
CA LYS A 187 -10.70 24.30 8.21
C LYS A 187 -11.58 23.08 8.19
N ASP A 188 -12.84 23.26 7.82
CA ASP A 188 -13.82 22.19 7.75
C ASP A 188 -13.92 21.66 6.32
N LEU A 189 -14.00 20.34 6.20
CA LEU A 189 -14.31 19.68 4.94
C LEU A 189 -15.82 19.71 4.68
N ASN A 190 -16.18 19.97 3.42
CA ASN A 190 -17.57 20.04 2.99
C ASN A 190 -18.03 18.77 2.25
N SER A 191 -17.08 17.91 1.88
CA SER A 191 -17.31 16.64 1.19
C SER A 191 -16.38 15.58 1.77
N ASP A 192 -16.84 14.34 1.76
CA ASP A 192 -16.07 13.18 2.17
C ASP A 192 -14.88 12.91 1.23
N PHE A 193 -15.04 13.15 -0.06
CA PHE A 193 -14.06 12.77 -1.10
C PHE A 193 -13.57 13.93 -1.98
N ASP A 194 -14.44 14.90 -2.24
CA ASP A 194 -14.30 15.85 -3.35
C ASP A 194 -14.45 17.28 -2.84
N ASN A 195 -13.38 17.84 -2.28
CA ASN A 195 -13.39 19.20 -1.72
C ASN A 195 -12.82 20.21 -2.72
N VAL A 196 -13.59 21.25 -3.05
CA VAL A 196 -13.18 22.28 -4.00
C VAL A 196 -12.03 23.11 -3.42
N ASP A 197 -11.03 23.42 -4.24
CA ASP A 197 -9.86 24.24 -3.88
C ASP A 197 -9.01 23.71 -2.71
N TRP A 198 -9.26 22.46 -2.30
CA TRP A 198 -8.38 21.73 -1.41
C TRP A 198 -7.22 21.12 -2.18
N VAL A 199 -6.09 21.03 -1.50
CA VAL A 199 -4.83 20.51 -2.00
C VAL A 199 -4.28 19.50 -1.00
N ASP A 200 -3.73 18.40 -1.51
CA ASP A 200 -2.80 17.56 -0.77
C ASP A 200 -1.50 17.38 -1.57
N ASN A 201 -0.50 16.76 -0.95
CA ASN A 201 0.82 16.60 -1.53
C ASN A 201 1.18 15.15 -1.89
N MET A 202 0.17 14.30 -2.04
CA MET A 202 0.36 12.99 -2.65
C MET A 202 0.58 13.14 -4.16
N CYS A 203 1.45 12.32 -4.70
CA CYS A 203 1.77 12.25 -6.12
C CYS A 203 2.21 10.85 -6.54
N ASP A 204 2.23 10.65 -7.85
CA ASP A 204 2.89 9.52 -8.50
C ASP A 204 3.59 9.98 -9.77
N GLY A 205 4.51 9.16 -10.28
CA GLY A 205 5.15 9.44 -11.56
C GLY A 205 6.31 8.53 -11.91
N SER A 206 7.13 9.01 -12.83
CA SER A 206 8.15 8.19 -13.50
C SER A 206 9.56 8.45 -12.99
N VAL A 207 10.34 7.38 -12.91
CA VAL A 207 11.77 7.39 -12.57
C VAL A 207 12.55 6.78 -13.74
N ARG A 208 13.50 7.53 -14.28
CA ARG A 208 14.40 7.09 -15.35
C ARG A 208 15.85 7.30 -14.93
N VAL A 209 16.76 6.58 -15.54
CA VAL A 209 18.20 6.73 -15.31
C VAL A 209 18.95 6.67 -16.63
N THR A 210 19.98 7.50 -16.76
CA THR A 210 21.01 7.38 -17.79
C THR A 210 22.27 6.85 -17.14
N VAL A 211 22.88 5.84 -17.76
CA VAL A 211 24.09 5.17 -17.25
C VAL A 211 25.24 5.41 -18.22
N LYS A 212 26.37 5.91 -17.73
CA LYS A 212 27.62 6.03 -18.52
C LYS A 212 28.76 5.32 -17.81
N SER A 213 29.53 4.51 -18.52
CA SER A 213 30.75 3.92 -17.95
C SER A 213 31.82 5.00 -17.77
N LYS A 214 32.49 5.02 -16.60
CA LYS A 214 33.61 5.93 -16.37
C LYS A 214 34.86 5.53 -17.16
N SER A 215 35.06 4.23 -17.38
CA SER A 215 36.20 3.71 -18.16
C SER A 215 35.97 3.74 -19.67
N ASN A 216 34.72 3.73 -20.13
CA ASN A 216 34.37 3.85 -21.54
C ASN A 216 33.11 4.73 -21.74
N PRO A 217 33.25 6.07 -21.66
CA PRO A 217 32.11 7.00 -21.73
C PRO A 217 31.31 6.94 -23.03
N GLU A 218 31.91 6.47 -24.12
CA GLU A 218 31.29 6.32 -25.45
C GLU A 218 30.47 5.03 -25.57
N LEU A 219 30.57 4.11 -24.60
CA LEU A 219 29.76 2.90 -24.58
C LEU A 219 28.29 3.28 -24.36
N ASN A 220 27.47 3.03 -25.37
CA ASN A 220 26.02 3.13 -25.23
C ASN A 220 25.50 1.99 -24.33
N ILE A 221 25.00 2.33 -23.14
CA ILE A 221 24.39 1.39 -22.21
C ILE A 221 22.87 1.63 -22.22
N PRO A 222 22.10 0.83 -22.98
CA PRO A 222 20.65 1.03 -23.05
C PRO A 222 20.01 0.63 -21.72
N VAL A 223 19.23 1.55 -21.15
CA VAL A 223 18.32 1.26 -20.04
C VAL A 223 16.99 0.86 -20.64
N LYS A 224 16.57 -0.39 -20.42
CA LYS A 224 15.36 -0.93 -21.06
C LYS A 224 14.11 -0.19 -20.62
N ASN A 225 13.92 -0.01 -19.31
CA ASN A 225 12.63 0.37 -18.73
C ASN A 225 12.74 1.48 -17.71
N ARG A 226 11.66 2.24 -17.56
CA ARG A 226 11.45 3.17 -16.45
C ARG A 226 10.87 2.46 -15.23
N ALA A 227 11.12 3.01 -14.06
CA ALA A 227 10.39 2.66 -12.85
C ALA A 227 9.30 3.70 -12.55
N THR A 228 8.46 3.40 -11.58
CA THR A 228 7.38 4.28 -11.11
C THR A 228 7.58 4.55 -9.62
N ILE A 229 7.28 5.77 -9.20
CA ILE A 229 7.19 6.15 -7.79
C ILE A 229 5.74 6.51 -7.47
N ILE A 230 5.27 6.06 -6.31
CA ILE A 230 3.95 6.38 -5.76
C ILE A 230 4.20 6.83 -4.32
N THR A 231 3.67 7.99 -3.96
CA THR A 231 3.63 8.44 -2.57
C THR A 231 2.28 8.09 -1.98
N ALA A 232 2.24 7.86 -0.67
CA ALA A 232 1.06 7.36 0.01
C ALA A 232 1.04 7.81 1.47
N PRO A 233 -0.12 7.74 2.14
CA PRO A 233 -0.25 7.93 3.58
C PRO A 233 0.70 7.01 4.37
N PRO A 234 1.06 7.37 5.62
CA PRO A 234 1.72 6.42 6.50
C PRO A 234 0.93 5.13 6.67
N ARG A 235 1.66 4.02 6.69
CA ARG A 235 1.13 2.71 7.07
C ARG A 235 1.17 2.59 8.59
N PHE A 236 0.06 2.93 9.25
CA PHE A 236 -0.07 2.86 10.70
C PHE A 236 -0.23 1.42 11.23
N ALA A 237 -0.35 0.41 10.36
CA ALA A 237 -0.30 -1.01 10.71
C ALA A 237 0.82 -1.73 9.95
N SER A 238 2.07 -1.47 10.35
CA SER A 238 3.24 -2.06 9.67
C SER A 238 3.28 -3.59 9.77
N GLY A 239 2.73 -4.19 10.82
CA GLY A 239 2.85 -5.64 11.07
C GLY A 239 1.85 -6.54 10.34
N THR A 240 0.98 -5.98 9.49
CA THR A 240 -0.13 -6.72 8.88
C THR A 240 -0.18 -6.50 7.38
N HIS A 241 -0.70 -7.46 6.60
CA HIS A 241 -0.98 -7.25 5.18
C HIS A 241 -2.47 -7.39 4.92
N CYS A 242 -2.95 -6.74 3.86
CA CYS A 242 -4.27 -6.99 3.31
C CYS A 242 -4.33 -8.39 2.69
N PRO A 243 -5.54 -8.98 2.52
CA PRO A 243 -5.69 -10.27 1.87
C PRO A 243 -5.09 -10.31 0.46
N THR A 244 -5.28 -9.23 -0.30
CA THR A 244 -4.77 -9.06 -1.67
C THR A 244 -3.90 -7.81 -1.73
N THR A 245 -2.61 -8.02 -1.92
CA THR A 245 -1.60 -6.95 -2.10
C THR A 245 -1.52 -6.52 -3.55
N LEU A 246 -0.92 -5.36 -3.82
CA LEU A 246 -0.71 -4.89 -5.20
C LEU A 246 0.19 -5.85 -5.99
N TYR A 247 1.14 -6.53 -5.34
CA TYR A 247 1.97 -7.58 -5.96
C TYR A 247 1.12 -8.73 -6.51
N GLU A 248 0.14 -9.19 -5.72
CA GLU A 248 -0.74 -10.32 -6.07
C GLU A 248 -1.82 -9.93 -7.08
N LEU A 249 -2.33 -8.69 -7.02
CA LEU A 249 -3.21 -8.15 -8.05
C LEU A 249 -2.50 -8.13 -9.41
N ILE A 250 -1.28 -7.59 -9.46
CA ILE A 250 -0.53 -7.50 -10.71
C ILE A 250 -0.23 -8.91 -11.23
N GLU A 251 0.22 -9.82 -10.37
CA GLU A 251 0.42 -11.21 -10.75
C GLU A 251 -0.84 -11.80 -11.42
N ASP A 252 -2.00 -11.67 -10.78
CA ASP A 252 -3.27 -12.18 -11.30
C ASP A 252 -3.64 -11.59 -12.68
N ILE A 253 -3.41 -10.28 -12.87
CA ILE A 253 -3.63 -9.62 -14.16
C ILE A 253 -2.76 -10.23 -15.27
N TYR A 254 -1.47 -10.50 -15.00
CA TYR A 254 -0.59 -11.09 -16.01
C TYR A 254 -0.98 -12.53 -16.36
N GLU A 255 -1.35 -13.35 -15.36
CA GLU A 255 -1.82 -14.71 -15.63
C GLU A 255 -3.12 -14.72 -16.44
N GLN A 256 -4.03 -13.78 -16.19
CA GLN A 256 -5.33 -13.73 -16.87
C GLN A 256 -5.31 -13.08 -18.26
N HIS A 257 -4.44 -12.09 -18.50
CA HIS A 257 -4.52 -11.24 -19.70
C HIS A 257 -3.29 -11.25 -20.60
N TYR A 258 -2.13 -11.65 -20.09
CA TYR A 258 -0.85 -11.55 -20.82
C TYR A 258 -0.09 -12.86 -20.94
N SER A 259 -0.54 -13.92 -20.27
CA SER A 259 0.00 -15.27 -20.44
C SER A 259 -0.72 -15.97 -21.59
N ASP A 260 0.01 -16.80 -22.34
CA ASP A 260 -0.54 -17.55 -23.48
C ASP A 260 -1.66 -18.50 -23.04
N GLU A 261 -1.49 -19.11 -21.87
CA GLU A 261 -2.47 -19.95 -21.21
C GLU A 261 -2.53 -19.58 -19.73
N TYR A 262 -3.75 -19.56 -19.17
CA TYR A 262 -3.95 -19.37 -17.74
C TYR A 262 -3.46 -20.61 -16.99
N ASP A 263 -2.41 -20.46 -16.18
CA ASP A 263 -1.89 -21.51 -15.32
C ASP A 263 -1.80 -21.05 -13.86
N VAL A 264 -2.34 -21.86 -12.96
CA VAL A 264 -2.27 -21.62 -11.52
C VAL A 264 -0.86 -21.94 -11.00
N GLY A 265 -0.11 -22.78 -11.72
CA GLY A 265 1.20 -23.28 -11.35
C GLY A 265 1.18 -24.39 -10.29
N GLU A 266 2.36 -24.87 -9.92
CA GLU A 266 2.56 -25.73 -8.75
C GLU A 266 2.31 -24.93 -7.47
N ILE A 267 1.58 -25.51 -6.52
CA ILE A 267 1.30 -24.89 -5.23
C ILE A 267 2.29 -25.38 -4.18
N VAL A 268 2.96 -24.44 -3.51
CA VAL A 268 3.80 -24.69 -2.33
C VAL A 268 3.12 -24.07 -1.11
N TYR A 269 2.70 -24.87 -0.14
CA TYR A 269 1.86 -24.43 0.99
C TYR A 269 2.42 -23.19 1.70
N TYR A 270 3.68 -23.24 2.14
CA TYR A 270 4.29 -22.12 2.86
C TYR A 270 4.51 -20.86 2.01
N ARG A 271 4.54 -20.99 0.68
CA ARG A 271 4.69 -19.89 -0.27
C ARG A 271 3.35 -19.24 -0.63
N ASP A 272 2.34 -20.06 -0.92
CA ASP A 272 1.12 -19.61 -1.61
C ASP A 272 -0.13 -19.60 -0.73
N ILE A 273 -0.17 -20.43 0.32
CA ILE A 273 -1.38 -20.67 1.12
C ILE A 273 -1.22 -20.11 2.53
N TYR A 274 -0.12 -20.46 3.20
CA TYR A 274 0.18 -20.02 4.56
C TYR A 274 0.10 -18.50 4.73
N PRO A 275 0.63 -17.65 3.81
CA PRO A 275 0.57 -16.20 3.97
C PRO A 275 -0.87 -15.67 4.09
N LEU A 276 -1.83 -16.20 3.31
CA LEU A 276 -3.23 -15.76 3.37
C LEU A 276 -3.84 -15.99 4.75
N PHE A 277 -3.65 -17.17 5.33
CA PHE A 277 -4.18 -17.45 6.67
C PHE A 277 -3.43 -16.70 7.77
N LYS A 278 -2.11 -16.52 7.61
CA LYS A 278 -1.30 -15.72 8.52
C LYS A 278 -1.78 -14.27 8.58
N ARG A 279 -2.13 -13.68 7.44
CA ARG A 279 -2.68 -12.32 7.35
C ARG A 279 -4.00 -12.17 8.09
N ALA A 280 -4.91 -13.16 7.98
CA ALA A 280 -6.17 -13.16 8.74
C ALA A 280 -5.94 -13.14 10.26
N TYR A 281 -4.93 -13.88 10.74
CA TYR A 281 -4.50 -13.82 12.14
C TYR A 281 -3.91 -12.44 12.49
N LEU A 282 -2.97 -11.92 11.71
CA LEU A 282 -2.30 -10.65 12.03
C LEU A 282 -3.28 -9.47 12.02
N MET A 283 -4.25 -9.45 11.11
CA MET A 283 -5.33 -8.44 11.08
C MET A 283 -6.23 -8.48 12.33
N SER A 284 -6.26 -9.58 13.09
CA SER A 284 -7.00 -9.64 14.37
C SER A 284 -6.49 -8.66 15.43
N TRP A 285 -5.25 -8.17 15.27
CA TRP A 285 -4.67 -7.16 16.14
C TRP A 285 -5.11 -5.74 15.82
N THR A 286 -5.63 -5.51 14.61
CA THR A 286 -6.03 -4.19 14.11
C THR A 286 -7.53 -4.06 13.85
N ASN A 287 -8.30 -5.16 13.92
CA ASN A 287 -9.73 -5.18 13.60
C ASN A 287 -10.53 -6.11 14.52
N LYS A 288 -11.60 -5.61 15.14
CA LYS A 288 -12.46 -6.41 16.04
C LYS A 288 -13.15 -7.60 15.37
N TYR A 289 -13.53 -7.54 14.09
CA TYR A 289 -14.23 -8.64 13.43
C TYR A 289 -13.26 -9.78 13.11
N ALA A 290 -12.08 -9.44 12.58
CA ALA A 290 -10.98 -10.39 12.47
C ALA A 290 -10.64 -11.00 13.85
N ASN A 291 -10.63 -10.21 14.92
CA ASN A 291 -10.41 -10.71 16.29
C ASN A 291 -11.50 -11.67 16.80
N ARG A 292 -12.76 -11.51 16.38
CA ARG A 292 -13.84 -12.44 16.74
C ARG A 292 -13.61 -13.83 16.17
N GLY A 293 -13.10 -13.94 14.94
CA GLY A 293 -12.86 -15.21 14.26
C GLY A 293 -11.44 -15.78 14.41
N HIS A 294 -10.42 -14.92 14.34
CA HIS A 294 -9.01 -15.30 14.13
C HIS A 294 -8.09 -14.81 15.24
N GLY A 295 -8.63 -14.14 16.27
CA GLY A 295 -7.85 -13.60 17.37
C GLY A 295 -7.14 -14.65 18.22
N PRO A 296 -6.10 -14.24 18.98
CA PRO A 296 -5.28 -15.12 19.82
C PRO A 296 -6.02 -15.76 21.00
N ALA A 297 -7.32 -15.48 21.20
CA ALA A 297 -8.15 -16.13 22.22
C ALA A 297 -9.21 -17.09 21.64
N ARG A 298 -9.26 -17.30 20.31
CA ARG A 298 -10.35 -18.05 19.64
C ARG A 298 -9.97 -19.49 19.27
N ILE A 299 -10.90 -20.44 19.33
CA ILE A 299 -10.65 -21.84 18.93
C ILE A 299 -10.71 -22.00 17.40
N SER A 300 -11.39 -21.08 16.71
CA SER A 300 -11.39 -20.94 15.24
C SER A 300 -10.11 -20.29 14.69
N ARG A 301 -9.05 -20.20 15.51
CA ARG A 301 -7.70 -20.02 15.00
C ARG A 301 -7.46 -21.20 14.08
N PHE A 302 -7.18 -20.91 12.83
CA PHE A 302 -6.77 -21.89 11.85
C PHE A 302 -5.59 -22.78 12.34
N GLU A 303 -4.94 -22.44 13.48
CA GLU A 303 -3.97 -23.24 14.25
C GLU A 303 -4.52 -24.48 15.00
N THR A 304 -5.77 -24.49 15.46
CA THR A 304 -6.29 -25.58 16.33
C THR A 304 -7.42 -26.41 15.69
N ARG A 305 -7.70 -26.15 14.42
CA ARG A 305 -8.63 -26.94 13.61
C ARG A 305 -8.02 -27.10 12.22
N ASP A 306 -7.01 -27.97 12.12
CA ASP A 306 -6.37 -28.52 10.91
C ASP A 306 -5.89 -27.55 9.80
N MET A 307 -6.23 -26.26 9.76
CA MET A 307 -6.10 -25.45 8.54
C MET A 307 -4.71 -24.82 8.32
N TRP A 308 -3.97 -24.53 9.39
CA TRP A 308 -2.56 -24.13 9.35
C TRP A 308 -1.61 -25.32 9.22
N ASP A 309 -2.15 -26.51 9.43
CA ASP A 309 -1.40 -27.73 9.28
C ASP A 309 -1.44 -28.13 7.79
N PRO A 310 -0.31 -28.13 7.07
CA PRO A 310 -0.28 -28.72 5.72
C PRO A 310 -0.72 -30.20 5.71
N GLN A 311 -0.73 -30.88 6.87
CA GLN A 311 -1.20 -32.26 7.06
C GLN A 311 -2.72 -32.38 7.32
N ALA A 312 -3.49 -31.29 7.25
CA ALA A 312 -4.95 -31.33 7.28
C ALA A 312 -5.53 -32.41 6.35
N SER A 313 -6.62 -33.07 6.75
CA SER A 313 -7.35 -33.94 5.83
C SER A 313 -7.95 -33.13 4.67
N ASN A 314 -8.04 -33.74 3.48
CA ASN A 314 -8.71 -33.13 2.33
C ASN A 314 -10.14 -32.68 2.68
N ASP A 315 -10.89 -33.50 3.41
CA ASP A 315 -12.25 -33.16 3.84
C ASP A 315 -12.29 -31.89 4.70
N ALA A 316 -11.30 -31.69 5.58
CA ALA A 316 -11.20 -30.46 6.35
C ALA A 316 -10.92 -29.25 5.44
N ARG A 317 -9.99 -29.37 4.50
CA ARG A 317 -9.66 -28.27 3.58
C ARG A 317 -10.79 -27.95 2.60
N VAL A 318 -11.46 -28.94 2.05
CA VAL A 318 -12.61 -28.77 1.14
C VAL A 318 -13.76 -28.06 1.84
N ARG A 319 -14.08 -28.42 3.10
CA ARG A 319 -15.07 -27.68 3.89
C ARG A 319 -14.71 -26.22 4.05
N VAL A 320 -13.45 -25.90 4.25
CA VAL A 320 -12.99 -24.51 4.41
C VAL A 320 -13.16 -23.75 3.10
N MET A 321 -12.74 -24.36 2.01
CA MET A 321 -12.90 -23.80 0.68
C MET A 321 -14.38 -23.50 0.38
N ASN A 322 -15.27 -24.47 0.64
CA ASN A 322 -16.69 -24.35 0.27
C ASN A 322 -17.52 -23.51 1.25
N ASP A 323 -17.23 -23.57 2.55
CA ASP A 323 -18.09 -22.98 3.60
C ASP A 323 -17.57 -21.62 4.10
N ARG A 324 -16.34 -21.24 3.74
CA ARG A 324 -15.67 -20.05 4.31
C ARG A 324 -14.99 -19.15 3.30
N ILE A 325 -14.58 -19.63 2.12
CA ILE A 325 -13.93 -18.78 1.12
C ILE A 325 -14.94 -18.41 0.05
N ARG A 326 -15.22 -17.11 -0.15
CA ARG A 326 -16.12 -16.72 -1.25
C ARG A 326 -15.39 -16.78 -2.58
N LEU A 327 -16.16 -17.07 -3.61
CA LEU A 327 -15.73 -16.99 -4.99
C LEU A 327 -15.35 -15.55 -5.35
N TYR A 328 -14.30 -15.42 -6.15
CA TYR A 328 -13.85 -14.15 -6.72
C TYR A 328 -14.96 -13.48 -7.55
N VAL A 329 -14.85 -12.17 -7.76
CA VAL A 329 -15.79 -11.40 -8.58
C VAL A 329 -15.17 -11.09 -9.95
N ILE A 330 -15.76 -11.65 -11.01
CA ILE A 330 -15.46 -11.30 -12.41
C ILE A 330 -16.71 -10.74 -13.07
N ASP A 331 -16.54 -9.62 -13.78
CA ASP A 331 -17.62 -8.97 -14.53
C ASP A 331 -18.06 -9.83 -15.71
N GLY A 332 -19.37 -10.02 -15.88
CA GLY A 332 -19.93 -10.82 -16.97
C GLY A 332 -19.91 -12.34 -16.77
N ASP A 333 -19.43 -12.84 -15.62
CA ASP A 333 -19.52 -14.28 -15.29
C ASP A 333 -20.93 -14.67 -14.81
N GLU A 334 -21.82 -14.90 -15.77
CA GLU A 334 -23.21 -15.34 -15.51
C GLU A 334 -23.28 -16.77 -14.94
N LYS A 335 -22.30 -17.62 -15.25
CA LYS A 335 -22.30 -19.03 -14.82
C LYS A 335 -22.23 -19.14 -13.30
N ASN A 336 -21.44 -18.28 -12.66
CA ASN A 336 -21.23 -18.32 -11.21
C ASN A 336 -22.03 -17.25 -10.45
N LYS A 337 -22.97 -16.56 -11.11
CA LYS A 337 -23.72 -15.45 -10.52
C LYS A 337 -24.45 -15.83 -9.22
N GLU A 338 -25.28 -16.87 -9.26
CA GLU A 338 -26.06 -17.33 -8.09
C GLU A 338 -25.15 -17.72 -6.91
N THR A 339 -24.02 -18.37 -7.18
CA THR A 339 -23.04 -18.72 -6.14
C THR A 339 -22.45 -17.48 -5.50
N ARG A 340 -22.05 -16.47 -6.30
CA ARG A 340 -21.50 -15.21 -5.76
C ARG A 340 -22.53 -14.48 -4.90
N GLU A 341 -23.76 -14.35 -5.39
CA GLU A 341 -24.86 -13.69 -4.67
C GLU A 341 -25.14 -14.41 -3.33
N THR A 342 -25.16 -15.74 -3.34
CA THR A 342 -25.35 -16.55 -2.11
C THR A 342 -24.22 -16.37 -1.10
N GLN A 343 -22.97 -16.23 -1.57
CA GLN A 343 -21.77 -16.07 -0.72
C GLN A 343 -21.49 -14.61 -0.31
N ALA A 344 -22.24 -13.65 -0.83
CA ALA A 344 -22.14 -12.23 -0.51
C ALA A 344 -22.79 -11.93 0.85
N ASN A 345 -22.20 -12.43 1.93
CA ASN A 345 -22.63 -12.19 3.31
C ASN A 345 -21.44 -12.36 4.28
N ASP A 346 -21.68 -12.10 5.56
CA ASP A 346 -20.63 -12.12 6.57
C ASP A 346 -20.15 -13.54 6.95
N GLU A 347 -20.73 -14.63 6.46
CA GLU A 347 -20.24 -15.98 6.75
C GLU A 347 -18.92 -16.30 6.02
N PHE A 348 -18.70 -15.69 4.86
CA PHE A 348 -17.56 -15.92 3.99
C PHE A 348 -16.43 -14.89 4.17
N MET A 349 -15.22 -15.29 3.77
CA MET A 349 -13.99 -14.51 3.87
C MET A 349 -13.48 -14.10 2.48
N PRO A 350 -12.81 -12.94 2.37
CA PRO A 350 -12.51 -11.99 3.46
C PRO A 350 -13.75 -11.20 3.93
N ARG A 351 -13.95 -11.06 5.25
CA ARG A 351 -15.01 -10.18 5.82
C ARG A 351 -14.56 -8.71 5.77
N LEU A 352 -14.40 -8.19 4.57
CA LEU A 352 -14.06 -6.79 4.28
C LEU A 352 -14.99 -6.25 3.18
N ALA A 353 -15.07 -4.93 3.07
CA ALA A 353 -15.77 -4.19 2.04
C ALA A 353 -15.12 -4.38 0.66
N GLY A 354 -15.96 -4.50 -0.37
CA GLY A 354 -15.59 -4.67 -1.77
C GLY A 354 -15.49 -3.34 -2.54
N ASP A 355 -15.22 -3.43 -3.83
CA ASP A 355 -14.99 -2.27 -4.71
C ASP A 355 -16.22 -1.39 -4.95
N ASP A 356 -17.41 -1.78 -4.46
CA ASP A 356 -18.66 -1.04 -4.61
C ASP A 356 -19.42 -0.81 -3.30
N ALA A 357 -18.78 -1.05 -2.14
CA ALA A 357 -19.47 -1.07 -0.86
C ALA A 357 -20.04 0.29 -0.41
N ALA A 358 -19.61 1.42 -1.01
CA ALA A 358 -20.12 2.77 -0.71
C ALA A 358 -20.33 3.07 0.80
N GLY A 359 -19.48 2.50 1.66
CA GLY A 359 -19.60 2.54 3.11
C GLY A 359 -19.70 1.16 3.77
N ASN A 360 -20.65 0.30 3.35
CA ASN A 360 -20.91 -1.01 3.99
C ASN A 360 -21.18 -2.11 2.96
N ALA A 361 -20.75 -3.33 3.27
CA ALA A 361 -21.06 -4.49 2.45
C ALA A 361 -22.56 -4.88 2.56
N GLU A 362 -23.20 -5.17 1.42
CA GLU A 362 -24.62 -5.47 1.30
C GLU A 362 -24.85 -6.97 1.08
N PRO A 363 -25.66 -7.64 1.91
CA PRO A 363 -25.99 -9.05 1.69
C PRO A 363 -26.62 -9.30 0.31
N GLY A 364 -26.14 -10.32 -0.40
CA GLY A 364 -26.61 -10.66 -1.74
C GLY A 364 -25.97 -9.87 -2.88
N ASN A 365 -25.17 -8.84 -2.60
CA ASN A 365 -24.49 -8.02 -3.62
C ASN A 365 -22.96 -8.26 -3.60
N PRO A 366 -22.41 -9.13 -4.47
CA PRO A 366 -21.01 -9.56 -4.41
C PRO A 366 -19.99 -8.42 -4.56
N ASN A 367 -20.33 -7.35 -5.29
CA ASN A 367 -19.41 -6.24 -5.57
C ASN A 367 -19.10 -5.40 -4.33
N THR A 368 -19.97 -5.46 -3.33
CA THR A 368 -19.81 -4.75 -2.04
C THR A 368 -18.98 -5.54 -1.03
N TRP A 369 -18.54 -6.75 -1.38
CA TRP A 369 -17.74 -7.63 -0.53
C TRP A 369 -16.36 -7.89 -1.14
N ALA A 370 -15.30 -7.79 -0.33
CA ALA A 370 -13.96 -8.13 -0.78
C ALA A 370 -13.89 -9.61 -1.18
N SER A 371 -13.14 -9.90 -2.23
CA SER A 371 -12.79 -11.26 -2.63
C SER A 371 -11.30 -11.36 -2.93
N LEU A 372 -10.76 -12.58 -2.88
CA LEU A 372 -9.41 -12.85 -3.36
C LEU A 372 -9.37 -12.71 -4.88
N THR A 373 -8.17 -12.55 -5.44
CA THR A 373 -8.02 -12.65 -6.90
C THR A 373 -8.38 -14.05 -7.40
N ARG A 374 -8.63 -14.18 -8.71
CA ARG A 374 -8.92 -15.48 -9.31
C ARG A 374 -7.77 -16.46 -9.05
N LEU A 375 -6.53 -16.03 -9.27
CA LEU A 375 -5.36 -16.84 -9.05
C LEU A 375 -5.20 -17.27 -7.58
N GLN A 376 -5.39 -16.36 -6.62
CA GLN A 376 -5.34 -16.72 -5.19
C GLN A 376 -6.43 -17.74 -4.81
N TYR A 377 -7.64 -17.58 -5.34
CA TYR A 377 -8.75 -18.51 -5.12
C TYR A 377 -8.45 -19.89 -5.72
N ASP A 378 -7.95 -19.95 -6.95
CA ASP A 378 -7.62 -21.21 -7.63
C ASP A 378 -6.44 -21.93 -6.97
N ARG A 379 -5.48 -21.19 -6.41
CA ARG A 379 -4.41 -21.74 -5.55
C ARG A 379 -4.99 -22.40 -4.30
N LEU A 380 -5.92 -21.73 -3.60
CA LEU A 380 -6.64 -22.31 -2.46
C LEU A 380 -7.45 -23.55 -2.87
N LYS A 381 -8.03 -23.55 -4.07
CA LYS A 381 -8.77 -24.71 -4.58
C LYS A 381 -7.87 -25.92 -4.78
N LYS A 382 -6.71 -25.77 -5.45
CA LYS A 382 -5.70 -26.83 -5.60
C LYS A 382 -5.21 -27.35 -4.25
N TRP A 383 -4.90 -26.44 -3.32
CA TRP A 383 -4.57 -26.80 -1.94
C TRP A 383 -5.67 -27.63 -1.27
N SER A 384 -6.94 -27.23 -1.44
CA SER A 384 -8.06 -27.89 -0.79
C SER A 384 -8.23 -29.35 -1.22
N THR A 385 -7.92 -29.67 -2.48
CA THR A 385 -8.01 -31.02 -3.05
C THR A 385 -6.73 -31.85 -2.86
N GLY A 386 -5.68 -31.28 -2.26
CA GLY A 386 -4.41 -31.95 -2.02
C GLY A 386 -3.41 -31.86 -3.19
N ASP A 387 -3.66 -31.01 -4.18
CA ASP A 387 -2.74 -30.74 -5.29
C ASP A 387 -1.74 -29.64 -4.93
N PHE A 388 -0.87 -29.94 -3.95
CA PHE A 388 0.18 -29.03 -3.49
C PHE A 388 1.33 -29.80 -2.82
N THR A 389 2.49 -29.16 -2.73
CA THR A 389 3.61 -29.62 -1.91
C THR A 389 3.74 -28.74 -0.65
N THR A 390 4.18 -29.31 0.48
CA THR A 390 4.28 -28.52 1.72
C THR A 390 5.36 -27.43 1.64
N GLY A 391 6.52 -27.75 1.05
CA GLY A 391 7.69 -26.86 1.07
C GLY A 391 8.23 -26.64 2.47
N LYS A 392 8.85 -25.47 2.70
CA LYS A 392 9.36 -25.03 4.00
C LYS A 392 8.92 -23.60 4.27
N GLN A 393 8.67 -23.29 5.55
CA GLN A 393 8.58 -21.91 5.99
C GLN A 393 9.98 -21.29 5.90
N GLU A 394 10.16 -20.36 4.97
CA GLU A 394 11.42 -19.63 4.83
C GLU A 394 11.42 -18.42 5.77
N GLU A 395 12.50 -18.29 6.55
CA GLU A 395 12.75 -17.05 7.27
C GLU A 395 13.21 -15.98 6.28
N PRO A 396 12.72 -14.73 6.40
CA PRO A 396 13.19 -13.65 5.56
C PRO A 396 14.72 -13.47 5.67
N TYR A 397 15.34 -13.01 4.59
CA TYR A 397 16.77 -12.67 4.62
C TYR A 397 17.03 -11.57 5.65
N LYS A 398 18.17 -11.64 6.34
CA LYS A 398 18.52 -10.65 7.37
C LYS A 398 18.77 -9.25 6.81
N SER A 399 19.18 -9.15 5.55
CA SER A 399 19.43 -7.90 4.84
C SER A 399 19.36 -8.14 3.34
N PHE A 400 19.28 -7.06 2.57
CA PHE A 400 19.25 -7.13 1.12
C PHE A 400 20.54 -7.75 0.53
N ASP A 401 21.70 -7.39 1.06
CA ASP A 401 23.00 -7.75 0.48
C ASP A 401 23.32 -9.26 0.55
N VAL A 402 22.59 -10.02 1.38
CA VAL A 402 22.73 -11.49 1.48
C VAL A 402 21.72 -12.26 0.62
N ILE A 403 20.80 -11.57 -0.06
CA ILE A 403 19.90 -12.20 -1.02
C ILE A 403 20.73 -12.67 -2.22
N PRO A 404 20.55 -13.92 -2.72
CA PRO A 404 21.19 -14.38 -3.93
C PRO A 404 20.99 -13.41 -5.11
N LEU A 405 22.05 -13.16 -5.87
CA LEU A 405 22.06 -12.13 -6.93
C LEU A 405 20.91 -12.30 -7.95
N ASP A 406 20.59 -13.54 -8.30
CA ASP A 406 19.50 -13.91 -9.20
C ASP A 406 18.10 -13.54 -8.66
N LYS A 407 17.96 -13.36 -7.35
CA LYS A 407 16.71 -13.01 -6.67
C LYS A 407 16.61 -11.53 -6.28
N GLN A 408 17.72 -10.80 -6.28
CA GLN A 408 17.77 -9.41 -5.80
C GLN A 408 16.80 -8.45 -6.54
N PRO A 409 16.69 -8.46 -7.89
CA PRO A 409 15.75 -7.56 -8.58
C PRO A 409 14.27 -7.83 -8.28
N ASP A 410 13.88 -9.11 -8.18
CA ASP A 410 12.51 -9.51 -7.82
C ASP A 410 12.22 -9.17 -6.35
N ALA A 411 13.20 -9.37 -5.45
CA ALA A 411 13.07 -8.99 -4.05
C ALA A 411 12.75 -7.51 -3.86
N LEU A 412 13.41 -6.61 -4.60
CA LEU A 412 13.11 -5.17 -4.58
C LEU A 412 11.69 -4.87 -5.08
N THR A 413 11.25 -5.58 -6.13
CA THR A 413 9.92 -5.39 -6.71
C THR A 413 8.83 -5.84 -5.75
N ARG A 414 9.00 -7.05 -5.19
CA ARG A 414 8.05 -7.62 -4.23
C ARG A 414 8.00 -6.83 -2.94
N SER A 415 9.15 -6.44 -2.35
CA SER A 415 9.18 -5.68 -1.10
C SER A 415 8.54 -4.30 -1.22
N ALA A 416 8.52 -3.71 -2.42
CA ALA A 416 7.82 -2.44 -2.65
C ALA A 416 6.29 -2.62 -2.77
N LEU A 417 5.81 -3.74 -3.30
CA LEU A 417 4.41 -3.94 -3.69
C LEU A 417 3.59 -4.79 -2.70
N GLU A 418 4.22 -5.71 -1.96
CA GLU A 418 3.52 -6.59 -1.02
C GLU A 418 2.94 -5.82 0.18
N TRP A 419 3.44 -4.61 0.44
CA TRP A 419 2.93 -3.72 1.48
C TRP A 419 1.92 -2.69 0.96
N SER A 420 1.41 -2.84 -0.26
CA SER A 420 0.38 -1.96 -0.82
C SER A 420 -0.94 -2.69 -0.99
N ILE A 421 -2.06 -1.99 -0.83
CA ILE A 421 -3.38 -2.59 -1.04
C ILE A 421 -3.60 -2.88 -2.52
N GLY A 422 -3.95 -4.14 -2.82
CA GLY A 422 -4.37 -4.57 -4.15
C GLY A 422 -5.88 -4.66 -4.30
N ALA A 423 -6.60 -5.07 -3.24
CA ALA A 423 -8.06 -5.08 -3.22
C ALA A 423 -8.63 -5.02 -1.78
N ALA A 424 -9.85 -4.50 -1.60
CA ALA A 424 -10.60 -3.71 -2.58
C ALA A 424 -10.00 -2.30 -2.76
N LEU A 425 -10.41 -1.57 -3.79
CA LEU A 425 -10.01 -0.19 -4.09
C LEU A 425 -11.27 0.66 -4.34
N TYR A 426 -11.74 1.37 -3.30
CA TYR A 426 -12.85 2.31 -3.38
C TYR A 426 -12.59 3.53 -2.49
N PRO A 427 -11.92 4.58 -3.00
CA PRO A 427 -11.13 4.58 -4.24
C PRO A 427 -9.81 3.79 -4.11
N GLY A 428 -9.35 3.53 -2.87
CA GLY A 428 -8.07 2.91 -2.53
C GLY A 428 -7.30 3.75 -1.50
N ILE A 429 -6.11 3.31 -1.08
CA ILE A 429 -5.23 4.07 -0.16
C ILE A 429 -4.01 4.62 -0.92
N GLU A 430 -3.14 3.74 -1.41
CA GLU A 430 -1.93 4.15 -2.13
C GLU A 430 -2.21 4.50 -3.59
N VAL A 431 -3.18 3.82 -4.20
CA VAL A 431 -3.50 3.90 -5.64
C VAL A 431 -5.00 3.81 -5.87
N HIS A 432 -5.46 4.42 -6.96
CA HIS A 432 -6.84 4.38 -7.41
C HIS A 432 -7.18 3.05 -8.10
N TRP A 433 -8.46 2.63 -8.07
CA TRP A 433 -8.94 1.36 -8.62
C TRP A 433 -8.57 1.07 -10.08
N ILE A 434 -8.20 2.08 -10.88
CA ILE A 434 -7.76 1.89 -12.26
C ILE A 434 -6.58 0.92 -12.38
N VAL A 435 -5.79 0.72 -11.32
CA VAL A 435 -4.71 -0.28 -11.31
C VAL A 435 -5.22 -1.73 -11.42
N GLN A 436 -6.53 -1.97 -11.33
CA GLN A 436 -7.14 -3.28 -11.63
C GLN A 436 -7.30 -3.51 -13.14
N LEU A 437 -7.14 -2.47 -13.97
CA LEU A 437 -7.31 -2.57 -15.42
C LEU A 437 -6.03 -3.09 -16.08
N PRO A 438 -6.09 -4.13 -16.94
CA PRO A 438 -4.91 -4.69 -17.58
C PRO A 438 -4.15 -3.64 -18.42
N GLU A 439 -4.85 -2.75 -19.12
CA GLU A 439 -4.27 -1.70 -19.96
C GLU A 439 -3.35 -0.70 -19.23
N MET A 440 -3.37 -0.69 -17.90
CA MET A 440 -2.42 0.10 -17.11
C MET A 440 -1.02 -0.49 -17.08
N TYR A 441 -0.83 -1.75 -17.52
CA TYR A 441 0.43 -2.48 -17.43
C TYR A 441 1.06 -2.77 -18.78
N HIS A 442 2.37 -2.94 -18.79
CA HIS A 442 3.11 -3.29 -19.99
C HIS A 442 2.90 -4.78 -20.32
N PRO A 443 2.41 -5.14 -21.51
CA PRO A 443 1.94 -6.50 -21.81
C PRO A 443 3.04 -7.57 -21.79
N LYS A 444 4.31 -7.18 -21.90
CA LYS A 444 5.46 -8.11 -21.96
C LYS A 444 6.42 -8.00 -20.78
N GLU A 445 6.19 -7.06 -19.88
CA GLU A 445 7.13 -6.80 -18.79
C GLU A 445 6.41 -6.70 -17.47
N ARG A 446 6.39 -7.82 -16.75
CA ARG A 446 5.70 -7.97 -15.47
C ARG A 446 6.11 -6.88 -14.49
N TYR A 447 5.12 -6.34 -13.76
CA TYR A 447 5.29 -5.26 -12.77
C TYR A 447 5.76 -3.91 -13.36
N ARG A 448 5.55 -3.68 -14.66
CA ARG A 448 5.74 -2.36 -15.29
C ARG A 448 4.41 -1.76 -15.70
N TYR A 449 4.24 -0.48 -15.42
CA TYR A 449 3.12 0.29 -15.96
C TYR A 449 3.35 0.61 -17.44
N ALA A 450 2.27 0.68 -18.21
CA ALA A 450 2.28 1.01 -19.63
C ALA A 450 2.83 2.42 -19.88
N ASP A 451 3.37 2.66 -21.08
CA ASP A 451 3.94 3.96 -21.44
C ASP A 451 2.91 5.11 -21.47
N THR A 452 1.65 4.75 -21.62
CA THR A 452 0.46 5.62 -21.57
C THR A 452 0.19 6.18 -20.18
N VAL A 453 0.63 5.51 -19.11
CA VAL A 453 0.51 6.01 -17.73
C VAL A 453 1.45 7.19 -17.54
N LYS A 454 0.89 8.37 -17.24
CA LYS A 454 1.63 9.62 -17.03
C LYS A 454 1.71 9.97 -15.53
N PRO A 455 2.63 10.86 -15.14
CA PRO A 455 2.69 11.35 -13.76
C PRO A 455 1.33 11.83 -13.25
N GLY A 456 0.99 11.43 -12.02
CA GLY A 456 -0.27 11.71 -11.35
C GLY A 456 -1.44 10.82 -11.74
N ASP A 457 -1.30 9.90 -12.70
CA ASP A 457 -2.43 9.09 -13.16
C ASP A 457 -2.86 8.02 -12.15
N LEU A 458 -1.93 7.49 -11.34
CA LEU A 458 -2.22 6.39 -10.41
C LEU A 458 -2.95 6.86 -9.14
N THR A 459 -2.80 8.13 -8.78
CA THR A 459 -3.36 8.72 -7.54
C THR A 459 -4.50 9.70 -7.78
N LYS A 460 -4.75 10.17 -9.01
CA LYS A 460 -5.74 11.21 -9.30
C LYS A 460 -7.18 10.90 -8.89
N GLY A 461 -7.56 9.63 -8.85
CA GLY A 461 -8.91 9.21 -8.43
C GLY A 461 -9.07 9.00 -6.92
N LEU A 462 -7.99 9.16 -6.13
CA LEU A 462 -8.06 9.08 -4.68
C LEU A 462 -8.77 10.31 -4.10
N CYS A 463 -9.18 10.21 -2.83
CA CYS A 463 -9.79 11.29 -2.06
C CYS A 463 -8.91 12.55 -2.02
N LEU A 464 -9.56 13.72 -2.01
CA LEU A 464 -8.94 15.04 -1.86
C LEU A 464 -9.63 15.83 -0.72
N PRO A 465 -8.94 16.04 0.42
CA PRO A 465 -7.61 15.52 0.76
C PRO A 465 -7.65 14.06 1.24
N TRP A 466 -6.54 13.33 1.11
CA TRP A 466 -6.45 11.90 1.48
C TRP A 466 -6.87 11.60 2.94
N GLN A 467 -6.65 12.54 3.87
CA GLN A 467 -6.97 12.37 5.29
C GLN A 467 -8.47 12.15 5.55
N SER A 468 -9.33 12.74 4.73
CA SER A 468 -10.79 12.61 4.88
C SER A 468 -11.21 11.15 4.75
N ASP A 469 -10.85 10.54 3.62
CA ASP A 469 -11.08 9.12 3.36
C ASP A 469 -10.34 8.24 4.37
N PHE A 470 -9.09 8.58 4.72
CA PHE A 470 -8.34 7.82 5.71
C PHE A 470 -9.03 7.74 7.08
N ASN A 471 -9.76 8.77 7.49
CA ASN A 471 -10.60 8.70 8.68
C ASN A 471 -11.77 7.72 8.51
N MET A 472 -12.45 7.80 7.36
CA MET A 472 -13.60 6.97 6.99
C MET A 472 -13.26 5.49 6.73
N CYS A 473 -12.01 5.19 6.40
CA CYS A 473 -11.46 3.86 6.11
C CYS A 473 -11.41 2.93 7.34
N HIS A 474 -12.50 2.85 8.09
CA HIS A 474 -12.61 2.10 9.32
C HIS A 474 -13.68 1.01 9.24
N THR A 475 -13.65 0.06 10.18
CA THR A 475 -14.60 -1.05 10.34
C THR A 475 -14.34 -2.22 9.39
N ASP A 476 -14.58 -2.06 8.10
CA ASP A 476 -14.57 -3.17 7.13
C ASP A 476 -13.62 -2.94 5.94
N TRP A 477 -12.88 -1.83 5.90
CA TRP A 477 -12.01 -1.48 4.77
C TRP A 477 -10.60 -2.04 4.91
N TRP A 478 -9.65 -1.21 5.36
CA TRP A 478 -8.22 -1.53 5.29
C TRP A 478 -7.53 -1.47 6.66
N PRO A 479 -7.91 -2.36 7.62
CA PRO A 479 -7.28 -2.42 8.93
C PRO A 479 -5.79 -2.79 8.87
N SER A 480 -5.30 -3.19 7.69
CA SER A 480 -3.90 -3.48 7.43
C SER A 480 -3.01 -2.26 7.16
N VAL A 481 -3.61 -1.08 6.97
CA VAL A 481 -2.89 0.19 6.79
C VAL A 481 -3.38 1.21 7.81
N ARG A 482 -4.70 1.25 8.03
CA ARG A 482 -5.41 2.13 8.97
C ARG A 482 -6.06 1.25 10.06
N PRO A 483 -5.43 1.05 11.23
CA PRO A 483 -6.01 0.22 12.29
C PRO A 483 -7.39 0.71 12.74
N ASP A 484 -8.30 -0.20 13.10
CA ASP A 484 -9.58 0.14 13.76
C ASP A 484 -9.44 0.13 15.28
N ASP A 485 -8.87 -0.96 15.76
CA ASP A 485 -8.84 -1.36 17.16
C ASP A 485 -7.42 -1.82 17.49
N VAL A 486 -6.87 -1.39 18.62
CA VAL A 486 -5.47 -1.69 18.98
C VAL A 486 -5.33 -2.18 20.41
N VAL A 487 -4.21 -2.86 20.67
CA VAL A 487 -3.67 -3.04 22.01
C VAL A 487 -2.80 -1.84 22.33
N THR A 488 -3.13 -1.08 23.37
CA THR A 488 -2.32 0.06 23.80
C THR A 488 -1.05 -0.40 24.50
N GLU A 489 0.02 0.39 24.42
CA GLU A 489 1.30 0.11 25.08
C GLU A 489 1.15 -0.09 26.59
N ASP A 490 0.44 0.81 27.29
CA ASP A 490 0.19 0.69 28.75
C ASP A 490 -0.52 -0.63 29.12
N TYR A 491 -1.51 -1.03 28.31
CA TYR A 491 -2.23 -2.27 28.55
C TYR A 491 -1.33 -3.49 28.28
N PHE A 492 -0.54 -3.45 27.21
CA PHE A 492 0.44 -4.49 26.93
C PHE A 492 1.45 -4.66 28.07
N GLN A 493 2.07 -3.58 28.55
CA GLN A 493 3.06 -3.61 29.62
C GLN A 493 2.48 -4.19 30.91
N LYS A 494 1.25 -3.78 31.28
CA LYS A 494 0.54 -4.36 32.42
C LYS A 494 0.35 -5.88 32.25
N MET A 495 -0.15 -6.31 31.10
CA MET A 495 -0.41 -7.73 30.85
C MET A 495 0.87 -8.56 30.79
N GLN A 496 1.95 -8.00 30.27
CA GLN A 496 3.27 -8.63 30.22
C GLN A 496 3.83 -8.88 31.62
N ALA A 497 3.63 -7.96 32.57
CA ALA A 497 4.06 -8.14 33.95
C ALA A 497 3.23 -9.20 34.71
N GLU A 498 1.97 -9.40 34.33
CA GLU A 498 1.02 -10.29 35.02
C GLU A 498 0.93 -11.70 34.44
N ASN A 499 1.49 -11.97 33.26
CA ASN A 499 1.27 -13.22 32.53
C ASN A 499 2.58 -13.76 31.93
N PRO A 500 2.75 -15.09 31.87
CA PRO A 500 3.91 -15.67 31.23
C PRO A 500 3.86 -15.48 29.69
N PRO A 501 5.01 -15.43 29.00
CA PRO A 501 5.10 -15.09 27.57
C PRO A 501 4.18 -15.91 26.66
N GLU A 502 4.05 -17.21 26.89
CA GLU A 502 3.26 -18.14 26.09
C GLU A 502 1.74 -17.94 26.21
N GLN A 503 1.28 -17.28 27.28
CA GLN A 503 -0.14 -16.95 27.47
C GLN A 503 -0.48 -15.52 27.09
N LEU A 504 0.52 -14.63 26.99
CA LEU A 504 0.34 -13.19 26.88
C LEU A 504 -0.59 -12.79 25.74
N ALA A 505 -0.36 -13.31 24.53
CA ALA A 505 -1.18 -12.99 23.36
C ALA A 505 -2.68 -13.29 23.60
N ARG A 506 -2.98 -14.39 24.29
CA ARG A 506 -4.35 -14.84 24.57
C ARG A 506 -5.04 -13.99 25.64
N LYS A 507 -4.24 -13.37 26.50
CA LYS A 507 -4.69 -12.53 27.62
C LYS A 507 -4.93 -11.08 27.21
N LEU A 508 -4.33 -10.63 26.11
CA LEU A 508 -4.58 -9.33 25.48
C LEU A 508 -5.97 -9.30 24.82
N THR A 509 -7.03 -9.20 25.63
CA THR A 509 -8.43 -9.22 25.15
C THR A 509 -9.03 -7.83 25.01
N LYS A 510 -8.55 -6.84 25.78
CA LYS A 510 -8.99 -5.44 25.63
C LYS A 510 -8.46 -4.87 24.31
N ARG A 511 -9.32 -4.10 23.65
CA ARG A 511 -9.02 -3.32 22.44
C ARG A 511 -9.52 -1.90 22.63
N SER A 512 -8.77 -0.93 22.13
CA SER A 512 -9.12 0.49 22.14
C SER A 512 -9.24 1.00 20.71
N PRO A 513 -10.21 1.88 20.39
CA PRO A 513 -10.28 2.49 19.08
C PRO A 513 -8.98 3.23 18.75
N TRP A 514 -8.41 2.96 17.59
CA TRP A 514 -7.13 3.52 17.16
C TRP A 514 -7.21 5.04 17.00
N ALA A 515 -8.26 5.53 16.35
CA ALA A 515 -8.49 6.95 16.07
C ALA A 515 -9.08 7.74 17.27
N GLN A 516 -9.13 7.13 18.46
CA GLN A 516 -9.65 7.82 19.66
C GLN A 516 -8.85 9.10 19.94
N GLY A 517 -9.56 10.20 20.20
CA GLY A 517 -9.02 11.56 20.33
C GLY A 517 -9.44 12.49 19.19
N LEU A 518 -9.84 11.94 18.03
CA LEU A 518 -10.54 12.69 16.99
C LEU A 518 -12.02 12.87 17.37
N ASP A 519 -12.67 13.90 16.83
CA ASP A 519 -14.10 14.10 16.99
C ASP A 519 -14.90 12.88 16.47
N PRO A 520 -15.84 12.33 17.25
CA PRO A 520 -16.60 11.16 16.86
C PRO A 520 -17.63 11.44 15.74
N ARG A 521 -17.96 12.70 15.46
CA ARG A 521 -18.83 13.06 14.32
C ARG A 521 -18.01 12.96 13.04
N LYS A 522 -18.54 12.28 12.03
CA LYS A 522 -17.82 11.95 10.79
C LYS A 522 -17.17 13.17 10.12
N ASP A 523 -17.93 14.24 9.87
CA ASP A 523 -17.48 15.48 9.24
C ASP A 523 -16.33 16.15 10.01
N LYS A 524 -16.48 16.23 11.33
CA LYS A 524 -15.47 16.81 12.21
C LYS A 524 -14.28 15.90 12.42
N GLY A 525 -14.47 14.58 12.44
CA GLY A 525 -13.40 13.59 12.48
C GLY A 525 -12.55 13.59 11.20
N ASN A 526 -13.19 13.75 10.04
CA ASN A 526 -12.48 13.90 8.76
C ASN A 526 -11.62 15.16 8.76
N SER A 527 -12.16 16.28 9.26
CA SER A 527 -11.43 17.54 9.38
C SER A 527 -10.32 17.45 10.43
N ASP A 528 -10.57 16.81 11.57
CA ASP A 528 -9.57 16.51 12.59
C ASP A 528 -8.43 15.65 12.06
N MET A 529 -8.71 14.69 11.18
CA MET A 529 -7.67 13.84 10.58
C MET A 529 -6.72 14.64 9.70
N VAL A 530 -7.14 15.75 9.07
CA VAL A 530 -6.24 16.66 8.32
C VAL A 530 -5.13 17.18 9.24
N ASP A 531 -5.48 17.58 10.45
CA ASP A 531 -4.57 18.25 11.39
C ASP A 531 -3.88 17.32 12.39
N LYS A 532 -4.49 16.18 12.70
CA LYS A 532 -4.12 15.34 13.86
C LYS A 532 -3.61 13.94 13.48
N TRP A 533 -3.55 13.57 12.21
CA TRP A 533 -3.07 12.23 11.80
C TRP A 533 -1.67 11.91 12.35
N THR A 534 -0.79 12.90 12.47
CA THR A 534 0.58 12.75 13.01
C THR A 534 0.61 12.37 14.48
N LYS A 535 -0.50 12.56 15.21
CA LYS A 535 -0.64 12.27 16.64
C LYS A 535 -0.94 10.81 16.94
N LEU A 536 -1.44 10.07 15.95
CA LEU A 536 -1.84 8.67 16.09
C LEU A 536 -0.63 7.74 16.21
N GLY A 537 -0.79 6.59 16.88
CA GLY A 537 0.29 5.61 17.07
C GLY A 537 0.38 4.58 15.94
N PHE A 538 1.53 3.93 15.83
CA PHE A 538 1.80 2.85 14.87
C PHE A 538 1.59 1.49 15.52
N VAL A 539 0.93 0.57 14.83
CA VAL A 539 0.76 -0.82 15.22
C VAL A 539 1.83 -1.66 14.54
N ALA A 540 2.75 -2.17 15.35
CA ALA A 540 3.90 -2.94 14.89
C ALA A 540 4.07 -4.22 15.71
N ARG A 541 4.79 -5.20 15.15
CA ARG A 541 5.12 -6.42 15.89
C ARG A 541 5.97 -6.09 17.12
N GLN A 542 5.58 -6.68 18.25
CA GLN A 542 6.38 -6.65 19.47
C GLN A 542 7.62 -7.53 19.30
N LYS A 543 8.81 -6.95 19.46
CA LYS A 543 10.05 -7.70 19.62
C LYS A 543 10.13 -8.26 21.05
N TYR A 544 10.29 -9.57 21.17
CA TYR A 544 10.61 -10.31 22.40
C TYR A 544 11.42 -11.55 22.04
N GLU A 545 12.11 -12.15 23.01
CA GLU A 545 12.76 -13.45 22.82
C GLU A 545 11.71 -14.50 22.47
N ALA A 546 11.76 -15.04 21.26
CA ALA A 546 10.79 -16.00 20.77
C ALA A 546 10.85 -17.30 21.60
N GLN A 547 9.75 -17.64 22.26
CA GLN A 547 9.57 -18.94 22.89
C GLN A 547 8.86 -19.90 21.93
N PRO A 548 9.09 -21.23 22.05
CA PRO A 548 8.29 -22.21 21.33
C PRO A 548 6.78 -21.96 21.55
N ASP A 549 6.00 -22.03 20.47
CA ASP A 549 4.55 -21.83 20.46
C ASP A 549 4.04 -20.43 20.86
N GLN A 550 4.93 -19.43 20.97
CA GLN A 550 4.53 -18.06 21.25
C GLN A 550 3.90 -17.39 20.02
N LEU A 551 2.67 -16.91 20.20
CA LEU A 551 1.95 -16.19 19.15
C LEU A 551 2.46 -14.76 18.99
N GLU A 552 2.63 -14.32 17.75
CA GLU A 552 3.01 -12.94 17.42
C GLU A 552 2.01 -11.93 18.01
N ILE A 553 2.54 -10.86 18.59
CA ILE A 553 1.73 -9.81 19.21
C ILE A 553 2.02 -8.51 18.47
N LEU A 554 0.97 -7.80 18.08
CA LEU A 554 1.07 -6.44 17.56
C LEU A 554 0.46 -5.48 18.58
N ILE A 555 1.16 -4.38 18.84
CA ILE A 555 0.72 -3.33 19.77
C ILE A 555 0.87 -1.97 19.12
N GLU A 556 0.05 -1.02 19.53
CA GLU A 556 0.27 0.38 19.22
C GLU A 556 1.46 0.92 20.03
N ARG A 557 2.28 1.75 19.38
CA ARG A 557 3.42 2.46 19.93
C ARG A 557 3.48 3.88 19.40
N GLU A 558 4.27 4.72 20.05
CA GLU A 558 4.65 6.05 19.55
C GLU A 558 3.46 6.97 19.27
N ARG A 559 2.32 6.76 19.94
CA ARG A 559 1.23 7.73 19.98
C ARG A 559 1.73 8.99 20.70
N ASP A 560 1.37 10.18 20.21
CA ASP A 560 1.76 11.42 20.87
C ASP A 560 1.17 11.46 22.29
N PRO A 561 2.00 11.60 23.35
CA PRO A 561 1.52 11.62 24.73
C PRO A 561 0.60 12.80 25.04
N ASN A 562 0.67 13.87 24.25
CA ASN A 562 -0.23 15.03 24.36
C ASN A 562 -1.55 14.83 23.61
N PHE A 563 -1.74 13.68 22.97
CA PHE A 563 -2.99 13.29 22.32
C PHE A 563 -3.54 12.01 22.96
N PRO A 564 -3.96 12.06 24.24
CA PRO A 564 -4.40 10.88 24.97
C PRO A 564 -5.76 10.38 24.48
N ARG A 565 -6.01 9.11 24.77
CA ARG A 565 -7.34 8.53 24.71
C ARG A 565 -8.14 9.08 25.89
N SER A 566 -9.24 9.78 25.61
CA SER A 566 -10.17 10.35 26.60
C SER A 566 -10.46 9.45 27.78
#